data_AF-A0A2G8K5R7-F1
#
_entry.id   AF-A0A2G8K5R7-F1
#
_cell.length_a   1.000
_cell.length_b   1.000
_cell.length_c   1.000
_cell.angle_alpha   90.00
_cell.angle_beta   90.00
_cell.angle_gamma   90.00
#
_symmetry.space_group_name_H-M   'P 1'
#
loop_
_entity.id
_entity.type
_entity.pdbx_description
1 polymer ?
#
loop_
_entity_poly.entity_id
_entity_poly.type
_entity_poly.pdbx_seq_one_letter_code
_entity_poly.pdbx_strand_id
1 'polypeptide(L)'
;MSSQHSDDMDRTIELKNGSNIVIKQKTVGDVGCVVWDAALVLLHYFQTKHFAETFGSLEDQRVVELGSGTGVVGIVAGIQK
;
A
#
# COMPACT_ATOMS: atom_id res chain seq x y z
N MET A 1 -25.44 -1.52 20.79
CA MET A 1 -24.92 -0.37 20.02
C MET A 1 -23.45 -0.18 20.37
N SER A 2 -22.53 -0.79 19.62
CA SER A 2 -21.09 -0.49 19.68
C SER A 2 -20.41 -1.15 18.49
N SER A 3 -20.53 -0.52 17.32
CA SER A 3 -19.90 -1.00 16.08
C SER A 3 -19.09 0.11 15.40
N GLN A 4 -18.83 1.23 16.07
CA GLN A 4 -18.28 2.45 15.47
C GLN A 4 -16.86 2.82 15.98
N HIS A 5 -16.10 1.87 16.53
CA HIS A 5 -14.75 2.13 17.05
C HIS A 5 -13.63 1.39 16.29
N SER A 6 -13.95 0.79 15.15
CA SER A 6 -13.01 -0.01 14.33
C SER A 6 -12.39 0.72 13.13
N ASP A 7 -12.98 1.84 12.69
CA ASP A 7 -12.57 2.53 11.46
C ASP A 7 -11.47 3.59 11.69
N ASP A 8 -11.18 3.93 12.95
CA ASP A 8 -10.31 5.06 13.33
C ASP A 8 -8.81 4.85 13.04
N MET A 9 -8.43 3.63 12.62
CA MET A 9 -7.03 3.26 12.34
C MET A 9 -6.83 2.83 10.87
N ASP A 10 -7.87 2.92 10.04
CA ASP A 10 -7.76 2.55 8.64
C ASP A 10 -6.99 3.61 7.86
N ARG A 11 -6.21 3.15 6.89
CA ARG A 11 -5.56 4.03 5.91
C ARG A 11 -6.11 3.75 4.53
N THR A 12 -6.77 4.75 3.95
CA THR A 12 -7.20 4.72 2.55
C THR A 12 -6.08 5.24 1.65
N ILE A 13 -5.84 4.56 0.53
CA ILE A 13 -4.83 4.90 -0.47
C ILE A 13 -5.48 4.89 -1.84
N GLU A 14 -5.35 6.01 -2.55
CA GLU A 14 -5.83 6.17 -3.92
C GLU A 14 -4.78 5.64 -4.92
N LEU A 15 -5.23 4.81 -5.85
CA LEU A 15 -4.43 4.25 -6.92
C LEU A 15 -4.51 5.11 -8.19
N LYS A 16 -3.55 4.91 -9.10
CA LYS A 16 -3.46 5.64 -10.37
C LYS A 16 -4.74 5.55 -11.23
N ASN A 17 -5.51 4.47 -11.10
CA ASN A 17 -6.76 4.26 -11.83
C ASN A 17 -8.00 4.88 -11.13
N GLY A 18 -7.81 5.64 -10.05
CA GLY A 18 -8.88 6.27 -9.27
C GLY A 18 -9.61 5.34 -8.30
N SER A 19 -9.21 4.07 -8.22
CA SER A 19 -9.73 3.14 -7.21
C SER A 19 -8.98 3.29 -5.88
N ASN A 20 -9.60 2.82 -4.79
CA ASN A 20 -9.05 2.93 -3.44
C ASN A 20 -8.75 1.55 -2.84
N ILE A 21 -7.66 1.47 -2.08
CA ILE A 21 -7.39 0.36 -1.16
C ILE A 21 -7.53 0.86 0.27
N VAL A 22 -8.12 0.04 1.13
CA VAL A 22 -8.17 0.28 2.57
C VAL A 22 -7.23 -0.68 3.28
N ILE A 23 -6.27 -0.13 4.01
CA ILE A 23 -5.30 -0.88 4.81
C ILE A 23 -5.69 -0.79 6.28
N LYS A 24 -5.94 -1.95 6.90
CA LYS A 24 -6.19 -2.07 8.33
C LYS A 24 -4.85 -1.95 9.08
N GLN A 25 -4.72 -0.97 9.98
CA GLN A 25 -3.48 -0.77 10.77
C GLN A 25 -3.60 -1.27 12.21
N LYS A 26 -4.75 -1.82 12.59
CA LYS A 26 -5.00 -2.40 13.91
C LYS A 26 -5.00 -3.93 13.79
N THR A 27 -4.07 -4.57 14.48
CA THR A 27 -4.07 -6.03 14.66
C THR A 27 -4.34 -6.38 16.13
N VAL A 28 -4.76 -7.61 16.40
CA VAL A 28 -4.89 -8.12 17.78
C VAL A 28 -3.47 -8.42 18.28
N GLY A 29 -2.87 -7.48 19.03
CA GLY A 29 -1.53 -7.60 19.62
C GLY A 29 -0.77 -6.26 19.61
N ASP A 30 0.20 -6.08 20.51
CA ASP A 30 0.94 -4.82 20.78
C ASP A 30 1.87 -4.32 19.64
N VAL A 31 1.78 -4.86 18.43
CA VAL A 31 2.59 -4.44 17.29
C VAL A 31 1.80 -3.51 16.38
N GLY A 32 2.05 -2.21 16.51
CA GLY A 32 1.50 -1.18 15.62
C GLY A 32 2.13 -1.28 14.24
N CYS A 33 1.43 -1.86 13.27
CA CYS A 33 1.78 -1.75 11.86
C CYS A 33 1.03 -0.57 11.25
N VAL A 34 1.67 0.61 11.23
CA VAL A 34 1.16 1.79 10.51
C VAL A 34 1.69 1.78 9.07
N VAL A 35 0.93 2.40 8.15
CA VAL A 35 1.44 2.80 6.85
C VAL A 35 2.39 3.97 7.08
N TRP A 36 3.69 3.71 6.92
CA TRP A 36 4.71 4.74 7.01
C TRP A 36 4.71 5.63 5.75
N ASP A 37 5.07 6.90 5.92
CA ASP A 37 5.16 7.85 4.80
C ASP A 37 6.12 7.37 3.69
N ALA A 38 7.17 6.64 4.04
CA ALA A 38 8.10 6.05 3.07
C ALA A 38 7.39 5.07 2.11
N ALA A 39 6.39 4.32 2.59
CA ALA A 39 5.59 3.46 1.73
C ALA A 39 4.77 4.31 0.75
N LEU A 40 4.15 5.41 1.20
CA LEU A 40 3.39 6.32 0.33
C LEU A 40 4.28 6.97 -0.73
N VAL A 41 5.50 7.37 -0.37
CA VAL A 41 6.49 7.90 -1.31
C VAL A 41 6.83 6.87 -2.38
N LEU A 42 7.07 5.62 -2.01
CA LEU A 42 7.38 4.55 -2.97
C LEU A 42 6.19 4.23 -3.89
N LEU A 43 4.97 4.19 -3.34
CA LEU A 43 3.75 4.02 -4.14
C LEU A 43 3.59 5.14 -5.16
N HIS A 44 3.83 6.39 -4.75
CA HIS A 44 3.78 7.52 -5.67
C HIS A 44 4.89 7.44 -6.72
N TYR A 45 6.09 6.98 -6.34
CA TYR A 45 7.20 6.79 -7.27
C TYR A 45 6.86 5.80 -8.40
N PHE A 46 6.21 4.67 -8.08
CA PHE A 46 5.74 3.71 -9.10
C PHE A 46 4.74 4.34 -10.10
N GLN A 47 4.03 5.39 -9.69
CA GLN A 47 3.06 6.07 -10.56
C GLN A 47 3.70 7.12 -11.47
N THR A 48 4.97 7.47 -11.27
CA THR A 48 5.67 8.48 -12.08
C THR A 48 5.95 8.01 -13.50
N LYS A 49 6.00 8.96 -14.44
CA LYS A 49 6.45 8.68 -15.82
C LYS A 49 7.89 8.16 -15.85
N HIS A 50 8.76 8.73 -15.01
CA HIS A 50 10.16 8.34 -14.93
C HIS A 50 10.33 6.86 -14.58
N PHE A 51 9.58 6.34 -13.60
CA PHE A 51 9.61 4.93 -13.26
C PHE A 51 9.15 4.06 -14.44
N ALA A 52 8.02 4.41 -15.06
CA ALA A 52 7.46 3.67 -16.20
C ALA A 52 8.40 3.65 -17.41
N GLU A 53 9.06 4.76 -17.71
CA GLU A 53 10.00 4.88 -18.84
C GLU A 53 11.34 4.19 -18.56
N THR A 54 11.78 4.14 -17.31
CA THR A 54 13.09 3.58 -16.93
C THR A 54 13.03 2.08 -16.63
N PHE A 55 11.98 1.64 -15.95
CA PHE A 55 11.84 0.28 -15.41
C PHE A 55 10.63 -0.48 -15.97
N GLY A 56 9.71 0.19 -16.67
CA GLY A 56 8.51 -0.44 -17.21
C GLY A 56 7.41 -0.63 -16.16
N SER A 57 6.77 -1.80 -16.18
CA SER A 57 5.70 -2.19 -15.25
C SER A 57 6.19 -3.25 -14.27
N LEU A 58 5.54 -3.32 -13.10
CA LEU A 58 5.70 -4.43 -12.15
C LEU A 58 4.85 -5.66 -12.55
N GLU A 59 4.04 -5.55 -13.60
CA GLU A 59 3.25 -6.66 -14.15
C GLU A 59 4.16 -7.82 -14.59
N ASP A 60 3.75 -9.05 -14.22
CA ASP A 60 4.48 -10.30 -14.43
C ASP A 60 5.91 -10.34 -13.85
N GLN A 61 6.26 -9.40 -12.97
CA GLN A 61 7.56 -9.40 -12.29
C GLN A 61 7.54 -10.24 -11.01
N ARG A 62 8.68 -10.87 -10.71
CA ARG A 62 8.91 -11.53 -9.42
C ARG A 62 9.43 -10.51 -8.41
N VAL A 63 8.57 -10.08 -7.49
CA VAL A 63 8.89 -9.05 -6.49
C VAL A 63 8.93 -9.67 -5.09
N VAL A 64 9.90 -9.24 -4.28
CA VAL A 64 9.96 -9.54 -2.84
C VAL A 64 9.99 -8.23 -2.05
N GLU A 65 9.09 -8.06 -1.09
CA GLU A 65 9.06 -6.92 -0.17
C GLU A 65 9.63 -7.34 1.18
N LEU A 66 10.69 -6.67 1.64
CA LEU A 66 11.31 -6.93 2.94
C LEU A 66 10.87 -5.87 3.94
N GLY A 67 10.53 -6.30 5.16
CA GLY A 67 10.01 -5.38 6.19
C GLY A 67 8.67 -4.76 5.78
N SER A 68 7.77 -5.58 5.23
CA SER A 68 6.54 -5.13 4.57
C SER A 68 5.57 -4.34 5.47
N GLY A 69 5.67 -4.48 6.79
CA GLY A 69 4.77 -3.82 7.74
C GLY A 69 3.32 -4.18 7.43
N THR A 70 2.52 -3.20 6.98
CA THR A 70 1.14 -3.41 6.54
C THR A 70 0.99 -4.17 5.21
N GLY A 71 2.08 -4.39 4.48
CA GLY A 71 2.10 -5.05 3.17
C GLY A 71 1.64 -4.17 2.02
N VAL A 72 1.42 -2.87 2.27
CA VAL A 72 0.79 -1.98 1.30
C VAL A 72 1.55 -1.87 -0.02
N VAL A 73 2.89 -1.85 0.00
CA VAL A 73 3.68 -1.72 -1.22
C VAL A 73 3.58 -2.99 -2.05
N GLY A 74 3.76 -4.16 -1.44
CA GLY A 74 3.60 -5.45 -2.12
C GLY A 74 2.19 -5.68 -2.66
N ILE A 75 1.16 -5.29 -1.90
CA ILE A 75 -0.24 -5.35 -2.36
C ILE A 75 -0.42 -4.50 -3.62
N VAL A 76 0.02 -3.24 -3.60
CA VAL A 76 -0.12 -2.36 -4.77
C VAL A 76 0.69 -2.89 -5.96
N ALA A 77 1.93 -3.36 -5.73
CA ALA A 77 2.75 -3.96 -6.78
C ALA A 77 2.06 -5.16 -7.46
N GLY A 78 1.33 -5.99 -6.70
CA GLY A 78 0.63 -7.17 -7.22
C GLY A 78 -0.69 -6.88 -7.95
N ILE A 79 -1.21 -5.66 -7.87
CA ILE A 79 -2.50 -5.29 -8.51
C ILE A 79 -2.38 -4.16 -9.54
N GLN A 80 -1.19 -3.58 -9.72
CA GLN A 80 -0.93 -2.63 -10.78
C GLN A 80 -1.02 -3.33 -12.14
N LYS A 81 -2.03 -2.95 -12.93
CA LYS A 81 -2.24 -3.31 -14.33
C LYS A 81 -2.32 -2.03 -15.15
#